data_AF-I3M0Q2-F1
#
_entry.id   AF-I3M0Q2-F1
#
_cell.length_a   1.000
_cell.length_b   1.000
_cell.length_c   1.000
_cell.angle_alpha   90.00
_cell.angle_beta   90.00
_cell.angle_gamma   90.00
#
_symmetry.space_group_name_H-M   'P 1'
#
loop_
_entity.id
_entity.type
_entity.pdbx_description
1 polymer ?
#
loop_
_entity_poly.entity_id
_entity_poly.type
_entity_poly.pdbx_seq_one_letter_code
_entity_poly.pdbx_strand_id
1 'polypeptide(L)'
;MKLLFEGQLRLCVVQPIHLTTWVLIFFILKSISSLKPARLPIYQRKPFIAAWNAPTDQCLIKYNLRLNLKMFQVIGSPLAKARGQNVTIFYVNRLGYYPWYTSQGVPINGGLPQNISLQVHLEKADQDINYYIPAEDFSGLAVIDWEYWRPQWDRNWNTKDVYRQKSRKLVSDTQGNVSATDIEYLAKVTFEESAKAFMKETIKLGIKSRPKGLWGYYLYPDCHNYNVYAPNYTGSCPEEEVLRNNELSWLWNSSAALYPSIGVRKSFGDSGNILRFSQFRVHESMRVSTMTSHDYALPVFVYTRLGYRDEPLFFLSKQDLISTIGESAALGAAGIVIWGDMNLTSSEGNCTKVKQFVSSDLGSYIVNVTRAAEVCSLHLCRSNGRCIRKTWKAPDYLHLNPASYHIEASEDGEFTVKGKASDTDLTVLAEKFSCHCYQGYKGADCREMKEADGCSGVSPFPGWLITLCLLLLAGYQSIQL
;
A
#
# COMPACT_ATOMS: atom_id res chain seq x y z
N MET A 1 79.51 -7.99 39.44
CA MET A 1 79.87 -8.08 38.01
C MET A 1 78.57 -8.24 37.23
N LYS A 2 78.23 -7.23 36.41
CA LYS A 2 77.33 -7.14 35.23
C LYS A 2 76.10 -8.07 35.17
N LEU A 3 74.86 -7.55 35.25
CA LEU A 3 74.02 -6.94 34.18
C LEU A 3 73.22 -7.97 33.35
N LEU A 4 71.90 -7.70 33.29
CA LEU A 4 70.82 -8.32 32.52
C LEU A 4 71.14 -8.65 31.06
N PHE A 5 70.42 -9.64 30.51
CA PHE A 5 69.94 -9.57 29.12
C PHE A 5 68.51 -10.11 28.99
N GLU A 6 67.71 -9.30 28.28
CA GLU A 6 66.31 -9.48 27.90
C GLU A 6 66.14 -10.59 26.85
N GLY A 7 65.09 -11.40 27.00
CA GLY A 7 64.52 -12.22 25.94
C GLY A 7 63.09 -11.75 25.64
N GLN A 8 62.91 -11.04 24.53
CA GLN A 8 61.60 -10.57 24.05
C GLN A 8 60.72 -11.72 23.57
N LEU A 9 59.58 -11.95 24.22
CA LEU A 9 58.48 -12.72 23.65
C LEU A 9 57.64 -11.77 22.78
N ARG A 10 57.72 -11.88 21.45
CA ARG A 10 56.80 -11.17 20.54
C ARG A 10 55.40 -11.79 20.65
N LEU A 11 54.54 -11.17 21.46
CA LEU A 11 53.10 -11.32 21.34
C LEU A 11 52.65 -10.60 20.07
N CYS A 12 52.34 -11.36 19.01
CA CYS A 12 51.52 -10.86 17.93
C CYS A 12 50.10 -10.65 18.47
N VAL A 13 49.84 -9.46 19.00
CA VAL A 13 48.49 -8.96 19.22
C VAL A 13 47.89 -8.72 17.83
N VAL A 14 47.23 -9.74 17.27
CA VAL A 14 46.31 -9.54 16.16
C VAL A 14 45.21 -8.65 16.73
N GLN A 15 45.23 -7.36 16.36
CA GLN A 15 44.29 -6.36 16.85
C GLN A 15 42.84 -6.88 16.74
N PRO A 16 42.01 -6.76 17.80
CA PRO A 16 40.61 -7.17 17.78
C PRO A 16 39.75 -6.34 16.79
N ILE A 17 40.35 -5.31 16.19
CA ILE A 17 39.74 -4.41 15.20
C ILE A 17 39.36 -5.17 13.92
N HIS A 18 40.13 -6.19 13.52
CA HIS A 18 39.81 -6.96 12.32
C HIS A 18 38.63 -7.91 12.52
N LEU A 19 38.45 -8.52 13.70
CA LEU A 19 37.32 -9.42 13.94
C LEU A 19 35.99 -8.66 14.02
N THR A 20 36.00 -7.47 14.64
CA THR A 20 34.80 -6.61 14.74
C THR A 20 34.44 -5.98 13.40
N THR A 21 35.42 -5.59 12.56
CA THR A 21 35.13 -5.12 11.19
C THR A 21 34.57 -6.22 10.31
N TRP A 22 35.06 -7.47 10.40
CA TRP A 22 34.50 -8.56 9.61
C TRP A 22 33.11 -8.96 10.07
N VAL A 23 32.82 -8.93 11.38
CA VAL A 23 31.47 -9.15 11.92
C VAL A 23 30.53 -8.00 11.52
N LEU A 24 30.97 -6.74 11.60
CA LEU A 24 30.23 -5.58 11.10
C LEU A 24 30.00 -5.68 9.59
N ILE A 25 30.99 -6.08 8.79
CA ILE A 25 30.86 -6.29 7.35
C ILE A 25 29.93 -7.47 7.05
N PHE A 26 29.93 -8.53 7.86
CA PHE A 26 29.01 -9.67 7.71
C PHE A 26 27.57 -9.30 8.10
N PHE A 27 27.39 -8.47 9.13
CA PHE A 27 26.10 -7.88 9.48
C PHE A 27 25.65 -6.82 8.45
N ILE A 28 26.56 -6.04 7.86
CA ILE A 28 26.26 -5.09 6.77
C ILE A 28 25.93 -5.85 5.47
N LEU A 29 26.63 -6.94 5.14
CA LEU A 29 26.33 -7.80 3.99
C LEU A 29 25.04 -8.60 4.17
N LYS A 30 24.75 -9.10 5.39
CA LYS A 30 23.43 -9.67 5.72
C LYS A 30 22.33 -8.61 5.87
N SER A 31 22.70 -7.36 6.12
CA SER A 31 21.80 -6.20 6.20
C SER A 31 21.64 -5.46 4.86
N ILE A 32 22.05 -6.07 3.74
CA ILE A 32 21.27 -5.89 2.52
C ILE A 32 19.99 -6.69 2.75
N SER A 33 19.08 -6.11 3.54
CA SER A 33 17.78 -6.71 3.84
C SER A 33 17.14 -7.01 2.50
N SER A 34 17.14 -8.28 2.08
CA SER A 34 16.49 -8.67 0.84
C SER A 34 15.04 -8.25 1.00
N LEU A 35 14.59 -7.31 0.17
CA LEU A 35 13.22 -6.83 0.17
C LEU A 35 12.31 -8.07 0.19
N LYS A 36 11.34 -8.12 1.11
CA LYS A 36 10.39 -9.24 1.15
C LYS A 36 9.84 -9.46 -0.26
N PRO A 37 9.75 -10.70 -0.74
CA PRO A 37 9.28 -10.97 -2.09
C PRO A 37 7.90 -10.35 -2.31
N ALA A 38 7.63 -9.84 -3.51
CA ALA A 38 6.33 -9.34 -3.87
C ALA A 38 5.32 -10.49 -3.93
N ARG A 39 4.07 -10.24 -3.54
CA ARG A 39 2.99 -11.21 -3.79
C ARG A 39 2.81 -11.42 -5.30
N LEU A 40 2.48 -12.65 -5.70
CA LEU A 40 2.17 -12.99 -7.08
C LEU A 40 1.03 -12.11 -7.63
N PRO A 41 1.07 -11.67 -8.90
CA PRO A 41 0.01 -10.85 -9.46
C PRO A 41 -1.32 -11.59 -9.62
N ILE A 42 -2.41 -10.86 -9.44
CA ILE A 42 -3.77 -11.43 -9.44
C ILE A 42 -4.38 -11.62 -10.83
N TYR A 43 -3.84 -10.97 -11.86
CA TYR A 43 -4.41 -11.00 -13.21
C TYR A 43 -3.34 -11.41 -14.22
N GLN A 44 -3.42 -12.65 -14.73
CA GLN A 44 -2.58 -13.15 -15.83
C GLN A 44 -1.07 -12.83 -15.70
N ARG A 45 -0.52 -12.87 -14.47
CA ARG A 45 0.88 -12.50 -14.16
C ARG A 45 1.28 -11.05 -14.54
N LYS A 46 0.33 -10.14 -14.79
CA LYS A 46 0.63 -8.73 -15.10
C LYS A 46 1.26 -8.03 -13.89
N PRO A 47 2.45 -7.41 -14.03
CA PRO A 47 3.17 -6.83 -12.89
C PRO A 47 2.52 -5.56 -12.34
N PHE A 48 1.79 -4.84 -13.19
CA PHE A 48 1.06 -3.62 -12.84
C PHE A 48 -0.30 -3.65 -13.55
N ILE A 49 -1.38 -3.51 -12.79
CA ILE A 49 -2.75 -3.49 -13.34
C ILE A 49 -3.46 -2.16 -13.10
N ALA A 50 -4.38 -1.82 -13.98
CA ALA A 50 -5.30 -0.71 -13.80
C ALA A 50 -6.69 -1.24 -13.48
N ALA A 51 -7.26 -0.78 -12.37
CA ALA A 51 -8.62 -1.09 -11.96
C ALA A 51 -9.54 0.12 -12.13
N TRP A 52 -10.78 -0.12 -12.55
CA TRP A 52 -11.82 0.90 -12.71
C TRP A 52 -12.86 0.79 -11.61
N ASN A 53 -13.16 1.89 -10.93
CA ASN A 53 -14.20 1.97 -9.90
C ASN A 53 -14.89 3.35 -9.91
N ALA A 54 -15.46 3.72 -11.05
CA ALA A 54 -16.27 4.93 -11.23
C ALA A 54 -17.68 4.57 -11.72
N PRO A 55 -18.72 5.38 -11.45
CA PRO A 55 -20.12 5.01 -11.65
C PRO A 55 -20.58 5.09 -13.12
N THR A 56 -19.72 4.77 -14.09
CA THR A 56 -19.97 4.98 -15.52
C THR A 56 -21.05 4.08 -16.11
N ASP A 57 -21.50 3.06 -15.37
CA ASP A 57 -22.72 2.32 -15.71
C ASP A 57 -23.94 3.25 -15.77
N GLN A 58 -23.94 4.35 -15.00
CA GLN A 58 -24.98 5.39 -15.06
C GLN A 58 -25.07 6.04 -16.44
N CYS A 59 -23.95 6.19 -17.15
CA CYS A 59 -23.95 6.77 -18.50
C CYS A 59 -24.70 5.88 -19.48
N LEU A 60 -24.52 4.56 -19.38
CA LEU A 60 -25.26 3.60 -20.18
C LEU A 60 -26.74 3.59 -19.79
N ILE A 61 -27.05 3.50 -18.49
CA ILE A 61 -28.43 3.40 -17.99
C ILE A 61 -29.27 4.65 -18.32
N LYS A 62 -28.70 5.85 -18.19
CA LYS A 62 -29.43 7.11 -18.34
C LYS A 62 -29.41 7.67 -19.76
N TYR A 63 -28.32 7.48 -20.48
CA TYR A 63 -28.06 8.18 -21.75
C TYR A 63 -27.71 7.24 -22.90
N ASN A 64 -27.79 5.91 -22.70
CA ASN A 64 -27.36 4.91 -23.67
C ASN A 64 -25.89 5.11 -24.14
N LEU A 65 -25.06 5.72 -23.30
CA LEU A 65 -23.68 6.07 -23.60
C LEU A 65 -22.74 5.05 -22.97
N ARG A 66 -22.23 4.13 -23.80
CA ARG A 66 -21.26 3.11 -23.39
C ARG A 66 -19.83 3.64 -23.47
N LEU A 67 -19.08 3.44 -22.38
CA LEU A 67 -17.63 3.65 -22.32
C LEU A 67 -16.90 2.34 -22.63
N ASN A 68 -15.78 2.43 -23.34
CA ASN A 68 -14.88 1.30 -23.54
C ASN A 68 -13.88 1.25 -22.37
N LEU A 69 -13.94 0.17 -21.59
CA LEU A 69 -13.09 -0.04 -20.41
C LEU A 69 -12.15 -1.25 -20.57
N LYS A 70 -11.98 -1.79 -21.78
CA LYS A 70 -11.19 -3.01 -22.03
C LYS A 70 -9.72 -2.90 -21.60
N MET A 71 -9.17 -1.69 -21.50
CA MET A 71 -7.80 -1.44 -21.03
C MET A 71 -7.63 -1.68 -19.52
N PHE A 72 -8.72 -1.72 -18.74
CA PHE A 72 -8.71 -2.00 -17.31
C PHE A 72 -8.85 -3.51 -17.07
N GLN A 73 -7.96 -4.08 -16.29
CA GLN A 73 -7.95 -5.53 -16.00
C GLN A 73 -9.03 -5.92 -14.99
N VAL A 74 -9.43 -4.97 -14.16
CA VAL A 74 -10.39 -5.20 -13.09
C VAL A 74 -11.38 -4.04 -13.09
N ILE A 75 -12.67 -4.35 -13.10
CA ILE A 75 -13.74 -3.36 -13.17
C ILE A 75 -14.71 -3.59 -12.02
N GLY A 76 -15.14 -2.49 -11.41
CA GLY A 76 -16.24 -2.42 -10.46
C GLY A 76 -17.00 -1.10 -10.59
N SER A 77 -17.96 -0.90 -9.70
CA SER A 77 -18.85 0.26 -9.71
C SER A 77 -19.16 0.67 -8.26
N PRO A 78 -19.06 1.96 -7.92
CA PRO A 78 -19.37 2.43 -6.58
C PRO A 78 -20.89 2.49 -6.30
N LEU A 79 -21.75 2.12 -7.25
CA LEU A 79 -23.20 2.15 -7.09
C LEU A 79 -23.69 1.23 -5.97
N ALA A 80 -24.70 1.68 -5.21
CA ALA A 80 -25.19 0.97 -4.01
C ALA A 80 -25.75 -0.43 -4.26
N LYS A 81 -26.27 -0.66 -5.46
CA LYS A 81 -26.87 -1.94 -5.86
C LYS A 81 -25.92 -2.84 -6.63
N ALA A 82 -24.68 -2.39 -6.90
CA ALA A 82 -23.71 -3.20 -7.62
C ALA A 82 -23.18 -4.33 -6.73
N ARG A 83 -23.14 -5.55 -7.27
CA ARG A 83 -22.75 -6.79 -6.57
C ARG A 83 -21.94 -7.68 -7.51
N GLY A 84 -21.18 -8.63 -6.94
CA GLY A 84 -20.42 -9.61 -7.70
C GLY A 84 -19.34 -8.99 -8.59
N GLN A 85 -18.75 -7.89 -8.13
CA GLN A 85 -17.79 -7.12 -8.92
C GLN A 85 -16.36 -7.46 -8.54
N ASN A 86 -15.43 -7.35 -9.50
CA ASN A 86 -14.01 -7.63 -9.24
C ASN A 86 -13.31 -6.50 -8.46
N VAL A 87 -13.89 -5.29 -8.44
CA VAL A 87 -13.62 -4.27 -7.42
C VAL A 87 -14.89 -4.06 -6.61
N THR A 88 -14.87 -4.45 -5.34
CA THR A 88 -15.98 -4.21 -4.41
C THR A 88 -15.54 -3.21 -3.36
N ILE A 89 -16.22 -2.05 -3.31
CA ILE A 89 -15.99 -1.00 -2.32
C ILE A 89 -17.15 -0.95 -1.32
N PHE A 90 -16.81 -1.06 -0.04
CA PHE A 90 -17.74 -1.00 1.08
C PHE A 90 -17.70 0.39 1.72
N TYR A 91 -18.64 1.24 1.34
CA TYR A 91 -18.86 2.53 2.02
C TYR A 91 -19.43 2.32 3.43
N VAL A 92 -19.43 3.41 4.22
CA VAL A 92 -19.93 3.50 5.60
C VAL A 92 -21.22 2.70 5.91
N ASN A 93 -22.17 2.64 4.98
CA ASN A 93 -23.47 1.99 5.16
C ASN A 93 -23.59 0.63 4.45
N ARG A 94 -22.48 0.01 4.06
CA ARG A 94 -22.47 -1.23 3.26
C ARG A 94 -21.72 -2.39 3.90
N LEU A 95 -21.16 -2.23 5.10
CA LEU A 95 -20.44 -3.28 5.78
C LEU A 95 -20.65 -3.18 7.29
N GLY A 96 -21.58 -3.98 7.79
CA GLY A 96 -21.90 -4.03 9.21
C GLY A 96 -22.50 -2.71 9.73
N TYR A 97 -22.54 -2.60 11.05
CA TYR A 97 -22.97 -1.39 11.75
C TYR A 97 -21.77 -0.53 12.12
N TYR A 98 -21.11 0.08 11.14
CA TYR A 98 -20.02 1.02 11.41
C TYR A 98 -20.54 2.23 12.19
N PRO A 99 -19.94 2.60 13.34
CA PRO A 99 -20.37 3.73 14.17
C PRO A 99 -19.80 5.06 13.67
N TRP A 100 -20.64 6.10 13.57
CA TRP A 100 -20.21 7.44 13.16
C TRP A 100 -21.22 8.54 13.54
N TYR A 101 -20.83 9.80 13.42
CA TYR A 101 -21.72 10.95 13.65
C TYR A 101 -22.10 11.67 12.36
N THR A 102 -23.39 12.01 12.22
CA THR A 102 -23.85 12.92 11.15
C THR A 102 -23.25 14.31 11.30
N SER A 103 -23.37 15.15 10.27
CA SER A 103 -22.93 16.56 10.36
C SER A 103 -23.69 17.36 11.41
N GLN A 104 -24.89 16.93 11.79
CA GLN A 104 -25.68 17.49 12.90
C GLN A 104 -25.30 16.90 14.27
N GLY A 105 -24.30 16.01 14.33
CA GLY A 105 -23.85 15.38 15.57
C GLY A 105 -24.74 14.23 16.06
N VAL A 106 -25.62 13.69 15.20
CA VAL A 106 -26.48 12.54 15.55
C VAL A 106 -25.66 11.26 15.51
N PRO A 107 -25.65 10.43 16.57
CA PRO A 107 -24.94 9.15 16.57
C PRO A 107 -25.67 8.14 15.69
N ILE A 108 -24.96 7.60 14.70
CA ILE A 108 -25.38 6.43 13.93
C ILE A 108 -24.65 5.22 14.48
N ASN A 109 -25.38 4.14 14.75
CA ASN A 109 -24.82 2.91 15.35
C ASN A 109 -24.03 3.19 16.64
N GLY A 110 -24.55 4.05 17.52
CA GLY A 110 -23.87 4.44 18.77
C GLY A 110 -22.81 5.53 18.62
N GLY A 111 -22.41 5.91 17.39
CA GLY A 111 -21.50 7.01 17.07
C GLY A 111 -20.01 6.76 17.35
N LEU A 112 -19.69 5.91 18.34
CA LEU A 112 -18.34 5.56 18.76
C LEU A 112 -18.12 4.04 18.73
N PRO A 113 -16.91 3.55 18.41
CA PRO A 113 -16.62 2.12 18.42
C PRO A 113 -16.78 1.48 19.80
N GLN A 114 -16.53 2.21 20.88
CA GLN A 114 -16.74 1.71 22.24
C GLN A 114 -18.21 1.76 22.73
N ASN A 115 -19.15 2.24 21.90
CA ASN A 115 -20.55 2.46 22.29
C ASN A 115 -21.54 1.62 21.44
N ILE A 116 -21.06 0.50 20.90
CA ILE A 116 -21.87 -0.46 20.14
C ILE A 116 -21.30 -1.88 20.28
N SER A 117 -22.17 -2.89 20.18
CA SER A 117 -21.75 -4.29 20.16
C SER A 117 -20.96 -4.64 18.89
N LEU A 118 -19.69 -5.03 19.07
CA LEU A 118 -18.85 -5.56 18.00
C LEU A 118 -19.44 -6.85 17.40
N GLN A 119 -20.06 -7.70 18.22
CA GLN A 119 -20.67 -8.94 17.72
C GLN A 119 -21.80 -8.66 16.73
N VAL A 120 -22.72 -7.76 17.08
CA VAL A 120 -23.85 -7.39 16.22
C VAL A 120 -23.34 -6.73 14.93
N HIS A 121 -22.27 -5.94 15.01
CA HIS A 121 -21.59 -5.42 13.83
C HIS A 121 -21.08 -6.53 12.91
N LEU A 122 -20.38 -7.53 13.46
CA LEU A 122 -19.79 -8.63 12.69
C LEU A 122 -20.84 -9.54 12.06
N GLU A 123 -21.95 -9.83 12.75
CA GLU A 123 -23.08 -10.59 12.20
C GLU A 123 -23.69 -9.88 10.98
N LYS A 124 -23.88 -8.56 11.07
CA LYS A 124 -24.36 -7.76 9.94
C LYS A 124 -23.32 -7.67 8.82
N ALA A 125 -22.04 -7.56 9.16
CA ALA A 125 -20.95 -7.49 8.18
C ALA A 125 -20.83 -8.80 7.38
N ASP A 126 -21.00 -9.96 8.02
CA ASP A 126 -21.04 -11.26 7.34
C ASP A 126 -22.14 -11.32 6.26
N GLN A 127 -23.35 -10.88 6.62
CA GLN A 127 -24.47 -10.78 5.68
C GLN A 127 -24.16 -9.82 4.51
N ASP A 128 -23.53 -8.67 4.78
CA ASP A 128 -23.15 -7.72 3.74
C ASP A 128 -22.07 -8.28 2.80
N ILE A 129 -21.07 -8.99 3.35
CA ILE A 129 -20.03 -9.64 2.54
C ILE A 129 -20.67 -10.65 1.59
N ASN A 130 -21.58 -11.48 2.09
CA ASN A 130 -22.30 -12.47 1.27
C ASN A 130 -23.19 -11.83 0.21
N TYR A 131 -23.79 -10.68 0.51
CA TYR A 131 -24.61 -9.93 -0.43
C TYR A 131 -23.78 -9.27 -1.55
N TYR A 132 -22.71 -8.56 -1.20
CA TYR A 132 -21.92 -7.78 -2.17
C TYR A 132 -20.93 -8.65 -2.95
N ILE A 133 -20.37 -9.69 -2.31
CA ILE A 133 -19.39 -10.62 -2.90
C ILE A 133 -19.94 -12.05 -2.80
N PRO A 134 -20.92 -12.44 -3.63
CA PRO A 134 -21.54 -13.77 -3.56
C PRO A 134 -20.58 -14.91 -3.93
N ALA A 135 -19.57 -14.65 -4.77
CA ALA A 135 -18.59 -15.67 -5.16
C ALA A 135 -17.60 -15.96 -4.03
N GLU A 136 -17.57 -17.21 -3.54
CA GLU A 136 -16.68 -17.63 -2.45
C GLU A 136 -15.18 -17.63 -2.86
N ASP A 137 -14.91 -17.90 -4.14
CA ASP A 137 -13.58 -17.92 -4.72
C ASP A 137 -13.07 -16.53 -5.19
N PHE A 138 -13.78 -15.46 -4.82
CA PHE A 138 -13.45 -14.09 -5.15
C PHE A 138 -11.98 -13.77 -4.92
N SER A 139 -11.30 -13.35 -5.99
CA SER A 139 -9.88 -12.97 -6.00
C SER A 139 -9.65 -11.52 -6.45
N GLY A 140 -10.67 -10.67 -6.31
CA GLY A 140 -10.63 -9.26 -6.68
C GLY A 140 -10.21 -8.34 -5.53
N LEU A 141 -10.44 -7.03 -5.71
CA LEU A 141 -10.15 -5.99 -4.74
C LEU A 141 -11.36 -5.79 -3.82
N ALA A 142 -11.17 -6.00 -2.51
CA ALA A 142 -12.19 -5.76 -1.49
C ALA A 142 -11.77 -4.59 -0.60
N VAL A 143 -12.38 -3.42 -0.81
CA VAL A 143 -11.92 -2.16 -0.24
C VAL A 143 -12.93 -1.65 0.79
N ILE A 144 -12.50 -1.47 2.03
CA ILE A 144 -13.33 -0.91 3.10
C ILE A 144 -13.08 0.59 3.17
N ASP A 145 -14.11 1.39 2.90
CA ASP A 145 -14.05 2.84 2.84
C ASP A 145 -14.70 3.49 4.06
N TRP A 146 -13.94 3.46 5.17
CA TRP A 146 -14.34 3.99 6.47
C TRP A 146 -13.51 5.23 6.80
N GLU A 147 -14.08 6.41 6.51
CA GLU A 147 -13.36 7.67 6.63
C GLU A 147 -13.71 8.49 7.87
N TYR A 148 -14.72 8.13 8.65
CA TYR A 148 -15.29 9.03 9.66
C TYR A 148 -14.36 9.27 10.84
N TRP A 149 -13.79 8.22 11.42
CA TRP A 149 -12.78 8.29 12.47
C TRP A 149 -11.49 7.58 12.06
N ARG A 150 -10.40 7.86 12.78
CA ARG A 150 -9.11 7.18 12.67
C ARG A 150 -8.89 6.32 13.92
N PRO A 151 -8.26 5.14 13.83
CA PRO A 151 -8.07 4.27 14.98
C PRO A 151 -7.10 4.83 16.03
N GLN A 152 -6.28 5.82 15.67
CA GLN A 152 -5.38 6.54 16.57
C GLN A 152 -6.05 7.85 17.03
N TRP A 153 -6.14 8.05 18.33
CA TRP A 153 -6.76 9.20 19.00
C TRP A 153 -6.27 10.52 18.42
N ASP A 154 -4.96 10.67 18.31
CA ASP A 154 -4.30 11.91 17.89
C ASP A 154 -4.52 12.25 16.41
N ARG A 155 -5.00 11.29 15.61
CA ARG A 155 -5.42 11.49 14.21
C ARG A 155 -6.90 11.91 14.06
N ASN A 156 -7.65 12.04 15.16
CA ASN A 156 -9.03 12.53 15.16
C ASN A 156 -9.11 14.04 15.46
N TRP A 157 -8.50 14.85 14.59
CA TRP A 157 -8.49 16.32 14.65
C TRP A 157 -9.50 16.95 13.68
N ASN A 158 -9.63 18.28 13.71
CA ASN A 158 -10.60 19.05 12.92
C ASN A 158 -12.04 18.52 13.10
N THR A 159 -12.74 18.23 12.01
CA THR A 159 -14.12 17.71 12.03
C THR A 159 -14.24 16.34 12.70
N LYS A 160 -13.12 15.63 12.91
CA LYS A 160 -13.07 14.37 13.66
C LYS A 160 -12.91 14.56 15.16
N ASP A 161 -12.71 15.79 15.65
CA ASP A 161 -12.59 16.04 17.09
C ASP A 161 -13.87 15.65 17.87
N VAL A 162 -15.02 15.58 17.18
CA VAL A 162 -16.26 15.04 17.73
C VAL A 162 -16.07 13.66 18.36
N TYR A 163 -15.21 12.80 17.81
CA TYR A 163 -14.95 11.47 18.37
C TYR A 163 -14.21 11.55 19.71
N ARG A 164 -13.28 12.50 19.85
CA ARG A 164 -12.59 12.74 21.13
C ARG A 164 -13.53 13.35 22.16
N GLN A 165 -14.31 14.36 21.77
CA GLN A 165 -15.30 15.02 22.63
C GLN A 165 -16.36 14.05 23.14
N LYS A 166 -16.94 13.24 22.26
CA LYS A 166 -17.99 12.28 22.62
C LYS A 166 -17.44 11.11 23.43
N SER A 167 -16.20 10.69 23.20
CA SER A 167 -15.54 9.68 24.03
C SER A 167 -15.34 10.16 25.46
N ARG A 168 -14.85 11.41 25.65
CA ARG A 168 -14.76 12.04 26.98
C ARG A 168 -16.12 12.13 27.66
N LYS A 169 -17.15 12.55 26.92
CA LYS A 169 -18.52 12.64 27.45
C LYS A 169 -19.05 11.27 27.88
N LEU A 170 -18.83 10.22 27.08
CA LEU A 170 -19.26 8.87 27.42
C LEU A 170 -18.64 8.38 28.73
N VAL A 171 -17.33 8.61 28.93
CA VAL A 171 -16.64 8.25 30.17
C VAL A 171 -17.18 9.08 31.34
N SER A 172 -17.33 10.40 31.15
CA SER A 172 -17.87 11.31 32.17
C SER A 172 -19.30 10.97 32.59
N ASP A 173 -20.15 10.51 31.66
CA ASP A 173 -21.55 10.17 31.95
C ASP A 173 -21.65 8.78 32.65
N THR A 174 -20.65 7.90 32.45
CA THR A 174 -20.66 6.53 32.98
C THR A 174 -19.90 6.40 34.31
N GLN A 175 -18.91 7.25 34.57
CA GLN A 175 -18.08 7.19 35.78
C GLN A 175 -18.29 8.42 36.66
N GLY A 176 -18.67 8.21 37.92
CA GLY A 176 -18.81 9.28 38.92
C GLY A 176 -17.47 9.67 39.56
N ASN A 177 -17.26 10.97 39.81
CA ASN A 177 -16.11 11.55 40.54
C ASN A 177 -14.72 11.20 39.97
N VAL A 178 -14.55 11.31 38.65
CA VAL A 178 -13.27 11.06 37.97
C VAL A 178 -12.58 12.37 37.60
N SER A 179 -11.25 12.45 37.74
CA SER A 179 -10.50 13.66 37.38
C SER A 179 -10.52 13.90 35.86
N ALA A 180 -10.31 15.15 35.44
CA ALA A 180 -10.26 15.48 34.01
C ALA A 180 -9.13 14.71 33.28
N THR A 181 -8.00 14.48 33.95
CA THR A 181 -6.87 13.71 33.42
C THR A 181 -7.25 12.25 33.20
N ASP A 182 -7.94 11.64 34.17
CA ASP A 182 -8.39 10.26 34.06
C ASP A 182 -9.46 10.11 32.98
N ILE A 183 -10.37 11.08 32.83
CA ILE A 183 -11.36 11.10 31.74
C ILE A 183 -10.66 11.11 30.38
N GLU A 184 -9.65 11.95 30.19
CA GLU A 184 -8.90 12.00 28.91
C GLU A 184 -8.17 10.67 28.64
N TYR A 185 -7.48 10.13 29.66
CA TYR A 185 -6.77 8.86 29.55
C TYR A 185 -7.71 7.70 29.19
N LEU A 186 -8.81 7.54 29.94
CA LEU A 186 -9.77 6.47 29.72
C LEU A 186 -10.50 6.62 28.39
N ALA A 187 -10.85 7.85 27.98
CA ALA A 187 -11.47 8.11 26.69
C ALA A 187 -10.55 7.71 25.54
N LYS A 188 -9.26 8.04 25.63
CA LYS A 188 -8.23 7.65 24.65
C LYS A 188 -8.09 6.14 24.56
N VAL A 189 -7.79 5.48 25.68
CA VAL A 189 -7.55 4.01 25.70
C VAL A 189 -8.77 3.25 25.21
N THR A 190 -9.96 3.55 25.74
CA THR A 190 -11.19 2.84 25.38
C THR A 190 -11.54 3.03 23.90
N PHE A 191 -11.35 4.24 23.37
CA PHE A 191 -11.57 4.53 21.96
C PHE A 191 -10.61 3.75 21.06
N GLU A 192 -9.30 3.82 21.32
CA GLU A 192 -8.28 3.19 20.47
C GLU A 192 -8.38 1.65 20.51
N GLU A 193 -8.63 1.06 21.68
CA GLU A 193 -8.85 -0.39 21.82
C GLU A 193 -10.08 -0.85 21.04
N SER A 194 -11.20 -0.13 21.17
CA SER A 194 -12.44 -0.46 20.48
C SER A 194 -12.31 -0.23 18.97
N ALA A 195 -11.69 0.87 18.53
CA ALA A 195 -11.44 1.17 17.13
C ALA A 195 -10.56 0.10 16.47
N LYS A 196 -9.49 -0.33 17.17
CA LYS A 196 -8.63 -1.44 16.74
C LYS A 196 -9.42 -2.73 16.61
N ALA A 197 -10.21 -3.10 17.62
CA ALA A 197 -11.03 -4.32 17.58
C ALA A 197 -12.02 -4.29 16.42
N PHE A 198 -12.75 -3.18 16.23
CA PHE A 198 -13.68 -2.99 15.13
C PHE A 198 -13.02 -3.18 13.77
N MET A 199 -11.93 -2.46 13.48
CA MET A 199 -11.27 -2.58 12.19
C MET A 199 -10.64 -3.96 11.97
N LYS A 200 -9.94 -4.47 12.99
CA LYS A 200 -9.20 -5.74 12.90
C LYS A 200 -10.11 -6.94 12.71
N GLU A 201 -11.19 -7.04 13.48
CA GLU A 201 -12.06 -8.22 13.41
C GLU A 201 -12.96 -8.17 12.15
N THR A 202 -13.33 -6.98 11.67
CA THR A 202 -14.06 -6.84 10.40
C THR A 202 -13.25 -7.30 9.21
N ILE A 203 -11.99 -6.85 9.07
CA ILE A 203 -11.15 -7.24 7.93
C ILE A 203 -10.79 -8.74 7.98
N LYS A 204 -10.57 -9.29 9.18
CA LYS A 204 -10.39 -10.74 9.36
C LYS A 204 -11.61 -11.54 8.94
N LEU A 205 -12.81 -11.08 9.29
CA LEU A 205 -14.06 -11.72 8.84
C LEU A 205 -14.15 -11.71 7.31
N GLY A 206 -13.82 -10.58 6.67
CA GLY A 206 -13.72 -10.46 5.22
C GLY A 206 -12.75 -11.49 4.62
N ILE A 207 -11.52 -11.56 5.13
CA ILE A 207 -10.49 -12.51 4.67
C ILE A 207 -10.93 -13.95 4.91
N LYS A 208 -11.50 -14.27 6.07
CA LYS A 208 -12.03 -15.62 6.36
C LYS A 208 -13.11 -16.02 5.37
N SER A 209 -14.01 -15.10 5.04
CA SER A 209 -15.13 -15.34 4.14
C SER A 209 -14.70 -15.42 2.67
N ARG A 210 -13.73 -14.60 2.26
CA ARG A 210 -13.21 -14.52 0.88
C ARG A 210 -11.67 -14.52 0.92
N PRO A 211 -11.03 -15.69 1.11
CA PRO A 211 -9.60 -15.79 1.42
C PRO A 211 -8.67 -15.39 0.28
N LYS A 212 -9.14 -15.43 -0.97
CA LYS A 212 -8.40 -14.95 -2.13
C LYS A 212 -8.59 -13.44 -2.37
N GLY A 213 -9.55 -12.81 -1.69
CA GLY A 213 -9.86 -11.40 -1.82
C GLY A 213 -8.74 -10.52 -1.26
N LEU A 214 -8.45 -9.43 -1.98
CA LEU A 214 -7.47 -8.44 -1.55
C LEU A 214 -8.14 -7.42 -0.61
N TRP A 215 -8.34 -7.82 0.63
CA TRP A 215 -8.93 -6.98 1.67
C TRP A 215 -7.97 -5.91 2.18
N GLY A 216 -8.48 -4.69 2.31
CA GLY A 216 -7.75 -3.56 2.88
C GLY A 216 -8.64 -2.33 3.06
N TYR A 217 -8.14 -1.36 3.85
CA TYR A 217 -8.83 -0.10 4.08
C TYR A 217 -8.35 0.99 3.12
N TYR A 218 -9.29 1.69 2.51
CA TYR A 218 -9.01 2.89 1.73
C TYR A 218 -8.32 3.96 2.58
N LEU A 219 -7.39 4.72 1.98
CA LEU A 219 -6.48 5.71 2.57
C LEU A 219 -5.28 5.15 3.33
N TYR A 220 -5.22 3.87 3.65
CA TYR A 220 -4.15 3.36 4.50
C TYR A 220 -3.01 2.69 3.72
N PRO A 221 -1.74 3.03 4.03
CA PRO A 221 -1.31 4.09 4.96
C PRO A 221 -1.50 5.50 4.37
N ASP A 222 -1.67 6.48 5.26
CA ASP A 222 -1.65 7.90 4.89
C ASP A 222 -0.28 8.50 5.26
N CYS A 223 0.27 9.31 4.36
CA CYS A 223 1.53 10.03 4.53
C CYS A 223 1.34 11.39 5.22
N HIS A 224 0.10 11.92 5.22
CA HIS A 224 -0.24 13.23 5.82
C HIS A 224 0.60 14.43 5.31
N ASN A 225 1.19 14.32 4.12
CA ASN A 225 1.97 15.35 3.43
C ASN A 225 1.11 16.42 2.74
N TYR A 226 0.06 16.91 3.43
CA TYR A 226 -0.97 17.80 2.88
C TYR A 226 -0.60 19.30 2.89
N ASN A 227 0.48 19.68 3.56
CA ASN A 227 0.96 21.06 3.72
C ASN A 227 1.68 21.59 2.47
N VAL A 228 1.10 21.38 1.28
CA VAL A 228 1.66 21.68 -0.04
C VAL A 228 2.03 23.16 -0.26
N TYR A 229 1.42 24.08 0.49
CA TYR A 229 1.67 25.53 0.39
C TYR A 229 2.79 26.03 1.30
N ALA A 230 3.41 25.14 2.08
CA ALA A 230 4.56 25.52 2.89
C ALA A 230 5.74 25.91 1.98
N PRO A 231 6.48 26.98 2.29
CA PRO A 231 7.55 27.50 1.43
C PRO A 231 8.64 26.46 1.12
N ASN A 232 8.85 25.48 2.02
CA ASN A 232 9.83 24.41 1.87
C ASN A 232 9.16 23.03 1.68
N TYR A 233 8.07 22.96 0.91
CA TYR A 233 7.37 21.69 0.69
C TYR A 233 8.25 20.67 -0.07
N THR A 234 8.66 19.62 0.64
CA THR A 234 9.47 18.51 0.11
C THR A 234 8.62 17.34 -0.37
N GLY A 235 7.34 17.28 0.01
CA GLY A 235 6.48 16.11 -0.14
C GLY A 235 6.64 15.05 0.92
N SER A 236 7.64 15.14 1.81
CA SER A 236 7.92 14.09 2.79
C SER A 236 6.77 13.86 3.75
N CYS A 237 6.52 12.60 4.08
CA CYS A 237 5.67 12.28 5.22
C CYS A 237 6.32 12.86 6.48
N PRO A 238 5.58 13.59 7.34
CA PRO A 238 6.11 14.01 8.63
C PRO A 238 6.61 12.81 9.42
N GLU A 239 7.72 12.96 10.15
CA GLU A 239 8.36 11.86 10.87
C GLU A 239 7.40 11.21 11.89
N GLU A 240 6.63 12.04 12.61
CA GLU A 240 5.59 11.57 13.53
C GLU A 240 4.54 10.70 12.83
N GLU A 241 4.20 11.00 11.58
CA GLU A 241 3.22 10.25 10.81
C GLU A 241 3.77 8.89 10.33
N VAL A 242 5.07 8.81 10.06
CA VAL A 242 5.77 7.54 9.81
C VAL A 242 5.77 6.67 11.07
N LEU A 243 6.03 7.25 12.25
CA LEU A 243 5.97 6.54 13.53
C LEU A 243 4.55 6.06 13.85
N ARG A 244 3.55 6.90 13.66
CA ARG A 244 2.13 6.53 13.78
C ARG A 244 1.75 5.41 12.81
N ASN A 245 2.30 5.37 11.60
CA ASN A 245 2.11 4.24 10.71
C ASN A 245 2.78 2.95 11.22
N ASN A 246 3.90 3.04 11.94
CA ASN A 246 4.53 1.86 12.56
C ASN A 246 3.65 1.25 13.68
N GLU A 247 2.98 2.09 14.47
CA GLU A 247 2.04 1.66 15.53
C GLU A 247 0.83 0.89 14.99
N LEU A 248 0.47 1.10 13.72
CA LEU A 248 -0.59 0.39 13.01
C LEU A 248 -0.16 -0.98 12.46
N SER A 249 0.95 -1.56 12.94
CA SER A 249 1.40 -2.92 12.57
C SER A 249 0.30 -3.98 12.62
N TRP A 250 -0.63 -3.88 13.57
CA TRP A 250 -1.79 -4.77 13.69
C TRP A 250 -2.74 -4.70 12.48
N LEU A 251 -2.87 -3.53 11.85
CA LEU A 251 -3.71 -3.30 10.68
C LEU A 251 -3.03 -3.90 9.43
N TRP A 252 -1.73 -3.66 9.28
CA TRP A 252 -0.94 -4.21 8.17
C TRP A 252 -0.93 -5.74 8.22
N ASN A 253 -0.72 -6.32 9.41
CA ASN A 253 -0.74 -7.78 9.61
C ASN A 253 -2.11 -8.41 9.35
N SER A 254 -3.19 -7.64 9.48
CA SER A 254 -4.55 -8.15 9.25
C SER A 254 -5.06 -7.85 7.84
N SER A 255 -4.27 -7.18 6.99
CA SER A 255 -4.65 -6.79 5.63
C SER A 255 -4.08 -7.75 4.60
N ALA A 256 -4.77 -7.91 3.47
CA ALA A 256 -4.31 -8.68 2.31
C ALA A 256 -3.78 -7.78 1.17
N ALA A 257 -4.06 -6.48 1.21
CA ALA A 257 -3.55 -5.44 0.32
C ALA A 257 -3.58 -4.05 1.00
N LEU A 258 -2.84 -3.08 0.45
CA LEU A 258 -2.86 -1.68 0.89
C LEU A 258 -3.51 -0.78 -0.18
N TYR A 259 -4.29 0.21 0.26
CA TYR A 259 -5.06 1.10 -0.61
C TYR A 259 -4.81 2.58 -0.29
N PRO A 260 -3.56 3.06 -0.45
CA PRO A 260 -3.26 4.48 -0.27
C PRO A 260 -3.96 5.30 -1.35
N SER A 261 -4.22 6.58 -1.08
CA SER A 261 -4.92 7.47 -2.02
C SER A 261 -4.06 8.64 -2.45
N ILE A 262 -4.05 8.94 -3.74
CA ILE A 262 -3.39 10.09 -4.37
C ILE A 262 -4.44 10.89 -5.13
N GLY A 263 -5.33 11.55 -4.37
CA GLY A 263 -6.29 12.51 -4.91
C GLY A 263 -5.68 13.92 -4.92
N VAL A 264 -5.03 14.28 -6.02
CA VAL A 264 -4.39 15.60 -6.18
C VAL A 264 -5.42 16.70 -6.41
N ARG A 265 -5.14 17.91 -5.93
CA ARG A 265 -5.97 19.10 -6.16
C ARG A 265 -5.35 19.97 -7.26
N LYS A 266 -6.18 20.69 -8.00
CA LYS A 266 -5.70 21.60 -9.06
C LYS A 266 -4.85 22.72 -8.48
N SER A 267 -5.21 23.18 -7.29
CA SER A 267 -4.47 24.19 -6.53
C SER A 267 -3.05 23.76 -6.14
N PHE A 268 -2.68 22.49 -6.29
CA PHE A 268 -1.29 22.03 -6.13
C PHE A 268 -0.37 22.53 -7.26
N GLY A 269 -0.92 23.29 -8.21
CA GLY A 269 -0.34 23.86 -9.44
C GLY A 269 1.11 24.28 -9.39
N ASP A 270 1.97 23.28 -9.39
CA ASP A 270 3.34 23.24 -9.85
C ASP A 270 3.62 21.74 -10.02
N SER A 271 3.92 21.29 -11.24
CA SER A 271 4.05 19.86 -11.56
C SER A 271 5.03 19.12 -10.62
N GLY A 272 6.01 19.83 -10.06
CA GLY A 272 6.94 19.31 -9.07
C GLY A 272 6.28 18.92 -7.74
N ASN A 273 5.25 19.65 -7.29
CA ASN A 273 4.56 19.35 -6.03
C ASN A 273 3.63 18.16 -6.14
N ILE A 274 2.94 17.99 -7.28
CA ILE A 274 2.13 16.79 -7.54
C ILE A 274 3.01 15.54 -7.55
N LEU A 275 4.19 15.62 -8.19
CA LEU A 275 5.17 14.54 -8.16
C LEU A 275 5.63 14.24 -6.72
N ARG A 276 6.10 15.24 -5.97
CA ARG A 276 6.55 15.06 -4.58
C ARG A 276 5.45 14.49 -3.68
N PHE A 277 4.23 15.01 -3.80
CA PHE A 277 3.06 14.53 -3.04
C PHE A 277 2.81 13.05 -3.30
N SER A 278 2.81 12.64 -4.58
CA SER A 278 2.51 11.27 -5.00
C SER A 278 3.65 10.32 -4.64
N GLN A 279 4.88 10.70 -4.97
CA GLN A 279 6.11 9.93 -4.75
C GLN A 279 6.26 9.47 -3.29
N PHE A 280 6.09 10.37 -2.31
CA PHE A 280 6.22 10.01 -0.90
C PHE A 280 5.06 9.14 -0.38
N ARG A 281 3.86 9.31 -0.91
CA ARG A 281 2.70 8.47 -0.55
C ARG A 281 2.87 7.04 -1.03
N VAL A 282 3.33 6.86 -2.27
CA VAL A 282 3.66 5.53 -2.79
C VAL A 282 4.84 4.95 -2.02
N HIS A 283 5.91 5.71 -1.81
CA HIS A 283 7.10 5.24 -1.10
C HIS A 283 6.78 4.76 0.33
N GLU A 284 6.00 5.51 1.09
CA GLU A 284 5.56 5.09 2.44
C GLU A 284 4.68 3.83 2.40
N SER A 285 3.83 3.71 1.38
CA SER A 285 3.00 2.52 1.18
C SER A 285 3.84 1.29 0.87
N MET A 286 4.87 1.43 0.04
CA MET A 286 5.81 0.35 -0.26
C MET A 286 6.62 -0.03 0.98
N ARG A 287 7.05 0.93 1.80
CA ARG A 287 7.73 0.66 3.09
C ARG A 287 6.83 -0.12 4.04
N VAL A 288 5.61 0.34 4.27
CA VAL A 288 4.64 -0.33 5.16
C VAL A 288 4.28 -1.73 4.65
N SER A 289 4.23 -1.94 3.34
CA SER A 289 3.90 -3.24 2.75
C SER A 289 4.85 -4.37 3.19
N THR A 290 6.10 -4.04 3.54
CA THR A 290 7.11 -5.01 3.99
C THR A 290 7.16 -5.19 5.50
N MET A 291 6.48 -4.33 6.27
CA MET A 291 6.51 -4.35 7.75
C MET A 291 5.62 -5.42 8.40
N THR A 292 4.93 -6.23 7.60
CA THR A 292 4.03 -7.25 8.14
C THR A 292 4.79 -8.46 8.70
N SER A 293 4.10 -9.43 9.30
CA SER A 293 4.65 -10.73 9.68
C SER A 293 4.63 -11.73 8.51
N HIS A 294 4.04 -11.37 7.37
CA HIS A 294 4.04 -12.24 6.19
C HIS A 294 5.45 -12.40 5.63
N ASP A 295 5.70 -13.53 4.96
CA ASP A 295 6.94 -13.80 4.23
C ASP A 295 7.02 -13.04 2.90
N TYR A 296 5.98 -12.29 2.53
CA TYR A 296 5.89 -11.44 1.35
C TYR A 296 5.49 -9.99 1.69
N ALA A 297 5.75 -9.08 0.76
CA ALA A 297 5.27 -7.71 0.79
C ALA A 297 3.80 -7.63 0.31
N LEU A 298 2.95 -6.91 1.05
CA LEU A 298 1.56 -6.73 0.65
C LEU A 298 1.46 -6.03 -0.72
N PRO A 299 0.56 -6.45 -1.62
CA PRO A 299 0.34 -5.72 -2.85
C PRO A 299 -0.30 -4.35 -2.56
N VAL A 300 0.27 -3.30 -3.15
CA VAL A 300 -0.21 -1.91 -3.03
C VAL A 300 -1.02 -1.53 -4.26
N PHE A 301 -2.26 -1.09 -4.07
CA PHE A 301 -3.13 -0.58 -5.13
C PHE A 301 -3.49 0.88 -4.86
N VAL A 302 -2.87 1.78 -5.61
CA VAL A 302 -2.95 3.21 -5.34
C VAL A 302 -4.26 3.77 -5.92
N TYR A 303 -5.12 4.32 -5.06
CA TYR A 303 -6.31 5.03 -5.48
C TYR A 303 -5.95 6.36 -6.12
N THR A 304 -6.51 6.64 -7.29
CA THR A 304 -6.35 7.91 -8.02
C THR A 304 -7.68 8.31 -8.69
N ARG A 305 -7.70 9.43 -9.39
CA ARG A 305 -8.90 10.02 -10.02
C ARG A 305 -8.62 10.38 -11.48
N LEU A 306 -9.70 10.51 -12.26
CA LEU A 306 -9.64 11.01 -13.64
C LEU A 306 -9.25 12.48 -13.71
N GLY A 307 -9.76 13.28 -12.77
CA GLY A 307 -9.51 14.71 -12.66
C GLY A 307 -9.12 15.10 -11.26
N TYR A 308 -8.86 16.39 -11.07
CA TYR A 308 -8.47 16.92 -9.77
C TYR A 308 -9.61 16.78 -8.76
N ARG A 309 -9.25 16.56 -7.49
CA ARG A 309 -10.20 16.27 -6.40
C ARG A 309 -11.27 17.37 -6.24
N ASP A 310 -10.88 18.62 -6.44
CA ASP A 310 -11.70 19.83 -6.36
C ASP A 310 -12.44 20.15 -7.67
N GLU A 311 -11.99 19.61 -8.80
CA GLU A 311 -12.61 19.78 -10.12
C GLU A 311 -12.67 18.44 -10.89
N PRO A 312 -13.64 17.55 -10.61
CA PRO A 312 -13.64 16.17 -11.11
C PRO A 312 -13.67 16.01 -12.64
N LEU A 313 -14.18 17.02 -13.36
CA LEU A 313 -14.23 17.05 -14.83
C LEU A 313 -13.06 17.81 -15.45
N PHE A 314 -12.20 18.41 -14.64
CA PHE A 314 -10.92 18.91 -15.10
C PHE A 314 -9.92 17.76 -15.00
N PHE A 315 -9.80 17.02 -16.09
CA PHE A 315 -9.04 15.79 -16.14
C PHE A 315 -7.53 16.04 -16.00
N LEU A 316 -6.82 15.06 -15.44
CA LEU A 316 -5.39 15.15 -15.20
C LEU A 316 -4.63 15.31 -16.52
N SER A 317 -3.69 16.25 -16.53
CA SER A 317 -2.77 16.43 -17.66
C SER A 317 -1.90 15.18 -17.85
N LYS A 318 -1.30 15.03 -19.04
CA LYS A 318 -0.32 13.94 -19.28
C LYS A 318 0.80 13.92 -18.24
N GLN A 319 1.30 15.08 -17.83
CA GLN A 319 2.33 15.18 -16.80
C GLN A 319 1.82 14.70 -15.44
N ASP A 320 0.57 14.99 -15.09
CA ASP A 320 0.00 14.56 -13.81
C ASP A 320 -0.38 13.07 -13.81
N LEU A 321 -0.75 12.51 -14.96
CA LEU A 321 -0.85 11.05 -15.13
C LEU A 321 0.51 10.37 -14.89
N ILE A 322 1.61 10.98 -15.35
CA ILE A 322 2.98 10.52 -15.06
C ILE A 322 3.29 10.64 -13.58
N SER A 323 3.06 11.80 -12.97
CA SER A 323 3.34 12.06 -11.56
C SER A 323 2.48 11.24 -10.60
N THR A 324 1.38 10.63 -11.06
CA THR A 324 0.48 9.81 -10.23
C THR A 324 0.56 8.32 -10.58
N ILE A 325 0.06 7.92 -11.74
CA ILE A 325 0.01 6.52 -12.20
C ILE A 325 1.41 6.03 -12.57
N GLY A 326 2.17 6.83 -13.34
CA GLY A 326 3.53 6.48 -13.73
C GLY A 326 4.46 6.30 -12.54
N GLU A 327 4.38 7.21 -11.58
CA GLU A 327 5.13 7.16 -10.32
C GLU A 327 4.77 5.91 -9.49
N SER A 328 3.48 5.55 -9.45
CA SER A 328 3.02 4.33 -8.78
C SER A 328 3.63 3.06 -9.41
N ALA A 329 3.64 2.98 -10.74
CA ALA A 329 4.23 1.86 -11.47
C ALA A 329 5.75 1.78 -11.27
N ALA A 330 6.45 2.91 -11.38
CA ALA A 330 7.90 2.98 -11.25
C ALA A 330 8.41 2.58 -9.86
N LEU A 331 7.64 2.85 -8.81
CA LEU A 331 7.95 2.48 -7.42
C LEU A 331 7.51 1.05 -7.05
N GLY A 332 6.91 0.30 -7.97
CA GLY A 332 6.58 -1.11 -7.77
C GLY A 332 5.22 -1.41 -7.17
N ALA A 333 4.28 -0.46 -7.18
CA ALA A 333 2.90 -0.76 -6.82
C ALA A 333 2.35 -1.92 -7.66
N ALA A 334 1.43 -2.70 -7.12
CA ALA A 334 0.79 -3.80 -7.85
C ALA A 334 -0.22 -3.27 -8.89
N GLY A 335 -0.71 -2.05 -8.69
CA GLY A 335 -1.63 -1.41 -9.61
C GLY A 335 -2.17 -0.09 -9.07
N ILE A 336 -3.14 0.43 -9.81
CA ILE A 336 -3.92 1.61 -9.46
C ILE A 336 -5.41 1.29 -9.47
N VAL A 337 -6.19 2.07 -8.72
CA VAL A 337 -7.66 2.06 -8.77
C VAL A 337 -8.12 3.47 -9.15
N ILE A 338 -8.71 3.62 -10.33
CA ILE A 338 -9.34 4.87 -10.73
C ILE A 338 -10.72 4.93 -10.10
N TRP A 339 -10.87 5.86 -9.16
CA TRP A 339 -12.13 6.11 -8.49
C TRP A 339 -12.80 7.37 -9.04
N GLY A 340 -14.13 7.36 -9.08
CA GLY A 340 -14.94 8.49 -9.50
C GLY A 340 -16.21 8.63 -8.67
N ASP A 341 -16.63 9.88 -8.44
CA ASP A 341 -17.93 10.18 -7.83
C ASP A 341 -19.03 10.37 -8.88
N MET A 342 -20.25 10.60 -8.41
CA MET A 342 -21.43 10.76 -9.25
C MET A 342 -21.38 12.00 -10.16
N ASN A 343 -20.52 13.00 -9.88
CA ASN A 343 -20.42 14.21 -10.70
C ASN A 343 -19.95 13.90 -12.12
N LEU A 344 -19.13 12.86 -12.29
CA LEU A 344 -18.66 12.37 -13.59
C LEU A 344 -19.81 11.93 -14.50
N THR A 345 -20.96 11.58 -13.91
CA THR A 345 -22.09 10.95 -14.62
C THR A 345 -23.41 11.70 -14.42
N SER A 346 -23.35 12.97 -14.00
CA SER A 346 -24.55 13.75 -13.66
C SER A 346 -25.34 14.24 -14.87
N SER A 347 -24.73 14.26 -16.06
CA SER A 347 -25.36 14.67 -17.32
C SER A 347 -24.78 13.87 -18.49
N GLU A 348 -25.50 13.86 -19.61
CA GLU A 348 -25.02 13.28 -20.87
C GLU A 348 -23.70 13.95 -21.31
N GLY A 349 -23.61 15.28 -21.21
CA GLY A 349 -22.39 16.02 -21.53
C GLY A 349 -21.19 15.62 -20.67
N ASN A 350 -21.39 15.34 -19.38
CA ASN A 350 -20.33 14.85 -18.50
C ASN A 350 -19.89 13.44 -18.90
N CYS A 351 -20.85 12.55 -19.17
CA CYS A 351 -20.58 11.22 -19.69
C CYS A 351 -19.79 11.25 -21.01
N THR A 352 -20.13 12.16 -21.93
CA THR A 352 -19.41 12.35 -23.19
C THR A 352 -17.97 12.81 -22.94
N LYS A 353 -17.74 13.77 -22.06
CA LYS A 353 -16.37 14.21 -21.68
C LYS A 353 -15.55 13.06 -21.08
N VAL A 354 -16.14 12.29 -20.17
CA VAL A 354 -15.47 11.13 -19.55
C VAL A 354 -15.15 10.08 -20.62
N LYS A 355 -16.10 9.75 -21.50
CA LYS A 355 -15.88 8.80 -22.60
C LYS A 355 -14.74 9.26 -23.51
N GLN A 356 -14.70 10.54 -23.88
CA GLN A 356 -13.63 11.09 -24.72
C GLN A 356 -12.27 10.92 -24.03
N PHE A 357 -12.12 11.37 -22.78
CA PHE A 357 -10.85 11.27 -22.05
C PHE A 357 -10.38 9.82 -21.83
N VAL A 358 -11.30 8.90 -21.52
CA VAL A 358 -11.00 7.47 -21.37
C VAL A 358 -10.57 6.86 -22.70
N SER A 359 -11.19 7.28 -23.81
CA SER A 359 -10.91 6.75 -25.15
C SER A 359 -9.74 7.45 -25.86
N SER A 360 -9.13 8.47 -25.23
CA SER A 360 -7.95 9.18 -25.75
C SER A 360 -6.77 9.11 -24.78
N ASP A 361 -6.58 10.15 -23.97
CA ASP A 361 -5.37 10.42 -23.20
C ASP A 361 -5.16 9.37 -22.12
N LEU A 362 -6.21 9.07 -21.35
CA LEU A 362 -6.11 8.09 -20.27
C LEU A 362 -5.94 6.69 -20.81
N GLY A 363 -6.74 6.27 -21.79
CA GLY A 363 -6.68 4.93 -22.35
C GLY A 363 -5.32 4.62 -22.94
N SER A 364 -4.79 5.55 -23.75
CA SER A 364 -3.44 5.45 -24.33
C SER A 364 -2.37 5.37 -23.23
N TYR A 365 -2.48 6.20 -22.20
CA TYR A 365 -1.53 6.21 -21.08
C TYR A 365 -1.56 4.91 -20.26
N ILE A 366 -2.74 4.39 -19.93
CA ILE A 366 -2.91 3.12 -19.19
C ILE A 366 -2.29 1.96 -19.98
N VAL A 367 -2.53 1.89 -21.29
CA VAL A 367 -1.93 0.85 -22.14
C VAL A 367 -0.41 1.00 -22.21
N ASN A 368 0.09 2.23 -22.31
CA ASN A 368 1.53 2.50 -22.31
C ASN A 368 2.20 1.96 -21.03
N VAL A 369 1.75 2.40 -19.85
CA VAL A 369 2.40 2.07 -18.58
C VAL A 369 2.26 0.58 -18.22
N THR A 370 1.08 -0.02 -18.45
CA THR A 370 0.85 -1.44 -18.15
C THR A 370 1.68 -2.33 -19.07
N ARG A 371 1.76 -2.02 -20.36
CA ARG A 371 2.57 -2.78 -21.31
C ARG A 371 4.07 -2.59 -21.08
N ALA A 372 4.53 -1.39 -20.73
CA ALA A 372 5.92 -1.15 -20.37
C ALA A 372 6.34 -1.94 -19.14
N ALA A 373 5.48 -2.03 -18.12
CA ALA A 373 5.72 -2.85 -16.95
C ALA A 373 5.83 -4.35 -17.30
N GLU A 374 4.99 -4.86 -18.19
CA GLU A 374 5.08 -6.24 -18.71
C GLU A 374 6.39 -6.49 -19.46
N VAL A 375 6.78 -5.60 -20.36
CA VAL A 375 8.05 -5.69 -21.11
C VAL A 375 9.23 -5.72 -20.14
N CYS A 376 9.24 -4.84 -19.16
CA CYS A 376 10.30 -4.81 -18.15
C CYS A 376 10.33 -6.12 -17.34
N SER A 377 9.18 -6.58 -16.85
CA SER A 377 9.07 -7.83 -16.10
C SER A 377 9.55 -9.03 -16.91
N LEU A 378 9.18 -9.11 -18.20
CA LEU A 378 9.60 -10.19 -19.09
C LEU A 378 11.11 -10.21 -19.29
N HIS A 379 11.71 -9.07 -19.66
CA HIS A 379 13.09 -9.02 -20.10
C HIS A 379 14.11 -8.91 -18.96
N LEU A 380 13.79 -8.18 -17.89
CA LEU A 380 14.70 -8.02 -16.74
C LEU A 380 14.45 -9.07 -15.67
N CYS A 381 13.19 -9.44 -15.45
CA CYS A 381 12.79 -10.25 -14.29
C CYS A 381 12.19 -11.61 -14.67
N ARG A 382 12.32 -12.03 -15.95
CA ARG A 382 11.86 -13.34 -16.47
C ARG A 382 10.38 -13.64 -16.21
N SER A 383 9.55 -12.61 -16.12
CA SER A 383 8.15 -12.70 -15.70
C SER A 383 7.93 -13.28 -14.28
N ASN A 384 8.99 -13.36 -13.48
CA ASN A 384 9.03 -13.87 -12.11
C ASN A 384 9.25 -12.75 -11.08
N GLY A 385 9.20 -11.49 -11.52
CA GLY A 385 9.25 -10.31 -10.67
C GLY A 385 8.68 -9.09 -11.38
N ARG A 386 8.51 -8.00 -10.62
CA ARG A 386 8.17 -6.67 -11.17
C ARG A 386 9.41 -5.78 -11.17
N CYS A 387 9.44 -4.81 -12.07
CA CYS A 387 10.50 -3.81 -12.07
C CYS A 387 10.21 -2.72 -11.03
N ILE A 388 11.25 -2.31 -10.31
CA ILE A 388 11.26 -1.15 -9.41
C ILE A 388 12.39 -0.21 -9.80
N ARG A 389 12.15 1.09 -9.72
CA ARG A 389 13.15 2.12 -10.02
C ARG A 389 14.30 2.01 -9.01
N LYS A 390 15.56 1.94 -9.49
CA LYS A 390 16.74 1.78 -8.63
C LYS A 390 16.93 2.97 -7.68
N THR A 391 16.89 4.17 -8.23
CA THR A 391 16.97 5.42 -7.47
C THR A 391 15.57 5.96 -7.32
N TRP A 392 14.94 5.73 -6.18
CA TRP A 392 13.52 5.99 -6.00
C TRP A 392 13.08 7.45 -6.20
N LYS A 393 13.99 8.43 -6.23
CA LYS A 393 13.69 9.84 -6.57
C LYS A 393 14.01 10.24 -8.02
N ALA A 394 14.68 9.37 -8.78
CA ALA A 394 15.06 9.67 -10.16
C ALA A 394 13.81 9.75 -11.06
N PRO A 395 13.79 10.59 -12.10
CA PRO A 395 12.64 10.77 -12.98
C PRO A 395 12.53 9.66 -14.04
N ASP A 396 12.75 8.41 -13.64
CA ASP A 396 12.69 7.23 -14.51
C ASP A 396 11.32 6.55 -14.39
N TYR A 397 10.66 6.33 -15.53
CA TYR A 397 9.31 5.77 -15.59
C TYR A 397 9.25 4.58 -16.53
N LEU A 398 8.33 3.66 -16.24
CA LEU A 398 8.02 2.53 -17.11
C LEU A 398 7.07 3.00 -18.21
N HIS A 399 7.63 3.51 -19.31
CA HIS A 399 6.89 3.88 -20.52
C HIS A 399 7.46 3.19 -21.75
N LEU A 400 6.61 2.90 -22.72
CA LEU A 400 7.02 2.37 -24.02
C LEU A 400 7.75 3.47 -24.80
N ASN A 401 8.91 3.13 -25.37
CA ASN A 401 9.64 4.01 -26.26
C ASN A 401 8.85 4.19 -27.58
N PRO A 402 8.45 5.42 -27.97
CA PRO A 402 7.69 5.66 -29.20
C PRO A 402 8.46 5.34 -30.49
N ALA A 403 9.79 5.20 -30.43
CA ALA A 403 10.59 4.74 -31.57
C ALA A 403 10.47 3.21 -31.81
N SER A 404 10.11 2.45 -30.78
CA SER A 404 10.05 0.98 -30.80
C SER A 404 8.63 0.44 -30.76
N TYR A 405 7.69 1.26 -30.26
CA TYR A 405 6.29 0.89 -30.06
C TYR A 405 5.35 1.97 -30.58
N HIS A 406 4.22 1.53 -31.12
CA HIS A 406 3.12 2.39 -31.55
C HIS A 406 1.83 1.92 -30.88
N ILE A 407 1.11 2.86 -30.28
CA ILE A 407 -0.20 2.64 -29.68
C ILE A 407 -1.23 3.19 -30.65
N GLU A 408 -2.05 2.31 -31.21
CA GLU A 408 -3.13 2.66 -32.13
C GLU A 408 -4.47 2.55 -31.40
N ALA A 409 -5.33 3.55 -31.57
CA ALA A 409 -6.70 3.53 -31.07
C ALA A 409 -7.66 3.22 -32.22
N SER A 410 -8.58 2.27 -32.02
CA SER A 410 -9.68 2.01 -32.94
C SER A 410 -10.79 3.07 -32.78
N GLU A 411 -11.69 3.14 -33.76
CA GLU A 411 -12.88 4.00 -33.69
C GLU A 411 -13.76 3.69 -32.47
N ASP A 412 -13.77 2.44 -32.01
CA ASP A 412 -14.50 1.99 -30.82
C ASP A 412 -13.74 2.27 -29.50
N GLY A 413 -12.60 2.95 -29.54
CA GLY A 413 -11.77 3.28 -28.38
C GLY A 413 -10.99 2.09 -27.81
N GLU A 414 -10.75 1.05 -28.62
CA GLU A 414 -9.88 -0.07 -28.27
C GLU A 414 -8.43 0.24 -28.65
N PHE A 415 -7.49 -0.11 -27.79
CA PHE A 415 -6.08 0.23 -27.96
C PHE A 415 -5.28 -1.02 -28.30
N THR A 416 -4.49 -0.95 -29.37
CA THR A 416 -3.56 -2.01 -29.78
C THR A 416 -2.13 -1.49 -29.72
N VAL A 417 -1.22 -2.29 -29.15
CA VAL A 417 0.22 -1.97 -29.13
C VAL A 417 0.94 -2.81 -30.17
N LYS A 418 1.60 -2.14 -31.12
CA LYS A 418 2.49 -2.76 -32.11
C LYS A 418 3.95 -2.43 -31.77
N GLY A 419 4.87 -3.30 -32.17
CA GLY A 419 6.30 -3.12 -31.95
C GLY A 419 6.91 -4.11 -30.96
N LYS A 420 8.22 -3.97 -30.71
CA LYS A 420 9.01 -4.81 -29.82
C LYS A 420 10.17 -4.01 -29.23
N ALA A 421 10.67 -4.42 -28.06
CA ALA A 421 11.80 -3.75 -27.41
C ALA A 421 13.06 -3.91 -28.28
N SER A 422 13.78 -2.80 -28.47
CA SER A 422 15.13 -2.80 -29.03
C SER A 422 16.18 -3.08 -27.96
N ASP A 423 17.40 -3.46 -28.35
CA ASP A 423 18.50 -3.65 -27.41
C ASP A 423 18.83 -2.38 -26.61
N THR A 424 18.65 -1.21 -27.23
CA THR A 424 18.77 0.10 -26.57
C THR A 424 17.70 0.25 -25.47
N ASP A 425 16.45 -0.12 -25.75
CA ASP A 425 15.38 -0.06 -24.74
C ASP A 425 15.69 -0.96 -23.55
N LEU A 426 16.17 -2.18 -23.82
CA LEU A 426 16.53 -3.15 -22.78
C LEU A 426 17.71 -2.68 -21.94
N THR A 427 18.70 -2.03 -22.56
CA THR A 427 19.85 -1.44 -21.87
C THR A 427 19.39 -0.31 -20.93
N VAL A 428 18.52 0.58 -21.41
CA VAL A 428 17.95 1.68 -20.60
C VAL A 428 17.13 1.13 -19.43
N LEU A 429 16.31 0.09 -19.65
CA LEU A 429 15.57 -0.57 -18.58
C LEU A 429 16.54 -1.15 -17.53
N ALA A 430 17.56 -1.89 -17.96
CA ALA A 430 18.54 -2.51 -17.07
C ALA A 430 19.38 -1.50 -16.30
N GLU A 431 19.62 -0.32 -16.86
CA GLU A 431 20.30 0.79 -16.18
C GLU A 431 19.44 1.37 -15.06
N LYS A 432 18.15 1.62 -15.33
CA LYS A 432 17.26 2.41 -14.47
C LYS A 432 16.42 1.60 -13.46
N PHE A 433 16.17 0.33 -13.75
CA PHE A 433 15.28 -0.53 -12.97
C PHE A 433 15.99 -1.79 -12.46
N SER A 434 15.53 -2.30 -11.32
CA SER A 434 15.92 -3.59 -10.76
C SER A 434 14.68 -4.45 -10.52
N CYS A 435 14.87 -5.74 -10.29
CA CYS A 435 13.77 -6.65 -10.05
C CYS A 435 13.39 -6.74 -8.57
N HIS A 436 12.09 -6.66 -8.30
CA HIS A 436 11.47 -7.11 -7.06
C HIS A 436 10.75 -8.43 -7.34
N CYS A 437 11.40 -9.53 -6.96
CA CYS A 437 10.94 -10.89 -7.30
C CYS A 437 9.65 -11.26 -6.58
N TYR A 438 8.81 -12.06 -7.26
CA TYR A 438 7.62 -12.61 -6.66
C TYR A 438 7.96 -13.73 -5.68
N GLN A 439 7.02 -14.03 -4.78
CA GLN A 439 7.11 -15.17 -3.87
C GLN A 439 7.46 -16.46 -4.62
N GLY A 440 8.45 -17.18 -4.12
CA GLY A 440 9.01 -18.37 -4.78
C GLY A 440 10.23 -18.09 -5.68
N TYR A 441 10.60 -16.83 -5.91
CA TYR A 441 11.75 -16.46 -6.75
C TYR A 441 12.74 -15.54 -6.02
N LYS A 442 14.02 -15.64 -6.38
CA LYS A 442 15.13 -14.85 -5.84
C LYS A 442 16.21 -14.58 -6.91
N GLY A 443 17.23 -13.82 -6.53
CA GLY A 443 18.31 -13.38 -7.41
C GLY A 443 18.02 -12.04 -8.10
N ALA A 444 19.03 -11.47 -8.74
CA ALA A 444 18.93 -10.13 -9.34
C ALA A 444 17.95 -10.07 -10.54
N ASP A 445 17.74 -11.18 -11.25
CA ASP A 445 16.86 -11.32 -12.42
C ASP A 445 15.66 -12.27 -12.17
N CYS A 446 15.43 -12.66 -10.90
CA CYS A 446 14.36 -13.59 -10.48
C CYS A 446 14.40 -14.97 -11.17
N ARG A 447 15.61 -15.43 -11.52
CA ARG A 447 15.82 -16.75 -12.14
C ARG A 447 15.76 -17.90 -11.14
N GLU A 448 16.29 -17.69 -9.94
CA GLU A 448 16.43 -18.74 -8.95
C GLU A 448 15.09 -18.98 -8.26
N MET A 449 14.70 -20.26 -8.13
CA MET A 449 13.56 -20.62 -7.28
C MET A 449 14.02 -20.66 -5.82
N LYS A 450 13.17 -20.18 -4.92
CA LYS A 450 13.36 -20.39 -3.48
C LYS A 450 12.99 -21.84 -3.21
N GLU A 451 13.92 -22.64 -2.70
CA GLU A 451 13.61 -23.97 -2.19
C GLU A 451 12.50 -23.82 -1.14
N ALA A 452 11.45 -24.65 -1.25
CA ALA A 452 10.44 -24.70 -0.21
C ALA A 452 11.16 -25.12 1.07
N ASP A 453 11.07 -24.32 2.13
CA ASP A 453 11.47 -24.77 3.46
C ASP A 453 10.63 -26.00 3.77
N GLY A 454 11.22 -27.18 3.58
CA GLY A 454 10.57 -28.45 3.84
C GLY A 454 10.25 -28.51 5.32
N CYS A 455 8.96 -28.62 5.66
CA CYS A 455 8.56 -29.17 6.93
C CYS A 455 8.97 -30.65 6.96
N SER A 456 10.20 -30.91 7.41
CA SER A 456 10.64 -32.20 7.93
C SER A 456 12.02 -32.06 8.57
N GLY A 457 12.07 -32.23 9.89
CA GLY A 457 13.30 -32.51 10.62
C GLY A 457 13.76 -31.37 11.51
N VAL A 458 13.54 -31.54 12.81
CA VAL A 458 14.42 -31.00 13.85
C VAL A 458 15.86 -31.26 13.39
N SER A 459 16.56 -30.23 12.96
CA SER A 459 17.99 -30.28 12.75
C SER A 459 18.66 -30.03 14.10
N PRO A 460 19.71 -30.80 14.46
CA PRO A 460 20.28 -30.73 15.79
C PRO A 460 20.93 -29.36 15.95
N PHE A 461 20.67 -28.73 17.10
CA PHE A 461 21.49 -27.63 17.59
C PHE A 461 22.97 -27.93 17.30
N PRO A 462 23.73 -27.03 16.67
CA PRO A 462 25.18 -27.19 16.60
C PRO A 462 25.68 -27.07 18.04
N GLY A 463 26.04 -28.21 18.66
CA GLY A 463 26.59 -28.28 20.02
C GLY A 463 27.82 -27.40 20.22
N TRP A 464 28.40 -26.86 19.13
CA TRP A 464 29.54 -25.98 19.17
C TRP A 464 29.26 -24.57 19.73
N LEU A 465 28.04 -24.04 19.55
CA LEU A 465 27.66 -22.71 20.06
C LEU A 465 27.48 -22.71 21.59
N ILE A 466 27.04 -23.83 22.16
CA ILE A 466 26.89 -23.99 23.62
C ILE A 466 28.27 -24.14 24.28
N THR A 467 29.21 -24.88 23.67
CA THR A 467 30.59 -24.96 24.15
C THR A 467 31.34 -23.62 24.11
N LEU A 468 31.07 -22.77 23.10
CA LEU A 468 31.72 -21.44 23.04
C LEU A 468 31.19 -20.50 24.13
N CYS A 469 29.88 -20.54 24.42
CA CYS A 469 29.29 -19.76 25.52
C CYS A 469 29.77 -20.24 26.91
N LEU A 470 29.94 -21.56 27.10
CA LEU A 470 30.44 -22.10 28.37
C LEU A 470 31.92 -21.81 28.59
N LEU A 471 32.75 -21.79 27.54
CA LEU A 471 34.17 -21.40 27.63
C LEU A 471 34.35 -19.90 27.90
N LEU A 472 33.48 -19.05 27.37
CA LEU A 472 33.48 -17.61 27.67
C LEU A 472 33.04 -17.31 29.11
N LEU A 473 32.10 -18.09 29.67
CA LEU A 473 31.69 -17.96 31.08
C LEU A 473 32.76 -18.47 32.05
N ALA A 474 33.49 -19.54 31.70
CA ALA A 474 34.61 -20.03 32.51
C ALA A 474 35.84 -19.08 32.48
N GLY A 475 36.08 -18.41 31.34
CA GLY A 475 37.14 -17.40 31.21
C GLY A 475 36.86 -16.11 32.00
N TYR A 476 35.58 -15.74 32.18
CA TYR A 476 35.21 -14.52 32.91
C TYR A 476 35.26 -14.69 34.43
N GLN A 477 35.07 -15.91 34.95
CA GLN A 477 35.23 -16.21 36.39
C GLN A 477 36.69 -16.38 36.84
N SER A 478 37.65 -16.42 35.91
CA SER A 478 39.08 -16.60 36.22
C SER A 478 39.89 -15.29 36.22
N ILE A 479 39.22 -14.12 36.13
CA ILE A 479 39.84 -12.78 36.13
C ILE A 479 39.40 -11.93 37.35
N GLN A 480 38.64 -12.53 38.27
CA GLN A 480 38.43 -11.98 39.62
C GLN A 480 38.87 -12.99 40.68
N LEU A 481 40.18 -13.12 40.84
CA LEU A 481 40.87 -13.50 42.08
C LEU A 481 42.33 -13.04 42.02
#